data_AF-A0A928FA49-F1
#
_entry.id   AF-A0A928FA49-F1
#
_cell.length_a   1.000
_cell.length_b   1.000
_cell.length_c   1.000
_cell.angle_alpha   90.00
_cell.angle_beta   90.00
_cell.angle_gamma   90.00
#
_symmetry.space_group_name_H-M   'P 1'
#
loop_
_entity.id
_entity.type
_entity.pdbx_description
1 polymer ?
#
loop_
_entity_poly.entity_id
_entity_poly.type
_entity_poly.pdbx_seq_one_letter_code
_entity_poly.pdbx_strand_id
1 'polypeptide(L)'
;MSILKAADPEGNACARFFYEYPATPGLGHFLHTYVCDGNPVIPTFQGEPERVSIPDTAEAMVDELWQALNEDNKISLYVRYTDLETRDVEQFIINKHE
;
A
#
# COMPACT_ATOMS: atom_id res chain seq x y z
N MET A 1 8.37 7.23 1.87
CA MET A 1 7.87 5.90 2.29
C MET A 1 9.01 5.07 2.84
N SER A 2 8.77 4.06 3.67
CA SER A 2 9.83 3.19 4.17
C SER A 2 9.34 1.77 4.44
N ILE A 3 10.26 0.81 4.42
CA ILE A 3 10.02 -0.59 4.81
C ILE A 3 11.18 -1.08 5.68
N LEU A 4 10.83 -1.88 6.70
CA LEU A 4 11.79 -2.59 7.54
C LEU A 4 11.69 -4.07 7.24
N LYS A 5 12.85 -4.70 7.03
CA LYS A 5 12.96 -6.13 6.77
C LYS A 5 14.01 -6.74 7.70
N ALA A 6 13.89 -8.03 7.99
CA ALA A 6 15.01 -8.78 8.53
C ALA A 6 16.18 -8.74 7.53
N ALA A 7 17.40 -8.54 8.03
CA ALA A 7 18.60 -8.51 7.19
C ALA A 7 19.13 -9.93 6.89
N ASP A 8 18.76 -10.90 7.72
CA ASP A 8 19.12 -12.32 7.62
C ASP A 8 17.94 -13.21 8.06
N PRO A 9 17.92 -14.50 7.68
CA PRO A 9 16.85 -15.44 8.06
C PRO A 9 16.67 -15.62 9.57
N GLU A 10 17.72 -15.40 10.35
CA GLU A 10 17.72 -15.51 11.80
C GLU A 10 17.15 -14.26 12.50
N GLY A 11 16.94 -13.16 11.76
CA GLY A 11 16.37 -11.91 12.28
C GLY A 11 17.30 -11.13 13.19
N ASN A 12 18.62 -11.35 13.10
CA ASN A 12 19.59 -10.73 14.00
C ASN A 12 19.81 -9.24 13.73
N ALA A 13 19.53 -8.80 12.51
CA ALA A 13 19.64 -7.40 12.12
C ALA A 13 18.41 -6.92 11.33
N CYS A 14 18.22 -5.61 11.32
CA CYS A 14 17.14 -4.94 10.61
C CYS A 14 17.71 -4.14 9.43
N ALA A 15 17.24 -4.45 8.22
CA ALA A 15 17.48 -3.66 7.04
C ALA A 15 16.39 -2.58 6.90
N ARG A 16 16.81 -1.32 6.81
CA ARG A 16 15.92 -0.16 6.72
C ARG A 16 16.07 0.51 5.36
N PHE A 17 14.97 0.60 4.63
CA PHE A 17 14.94 1.22 3.30
C PHE A 17 14.03 2.44 3.33
N PHE A 18 14.52 3.54 2.78
CA PHE A 18 13.78 4.78 2.61
C PHE A 18 13.64 5.07 1.13
N TYR A 19 12.42 5.44 0.73
CA TYR A 19 12.10 5.84 -0.62
C TYR A 19 11.53 7.25 -0.59
N GLU A 20 12.15 8.13 -1.36
CA GLU A 20 11.77 9.53 -1.49
C GLU A 20 11.54 9.82 -2.96
N TYR A 21 10.35 10.34 -3.26
CA TYR A 21 9.92 10.68 -4.61
C TYR A 21 9.39 12.11 -4.60
N PRO A 22 9.71 12.93 -5.62
CA PRO A 22 9.10 14.24 -5.76
C PRO A 22 7.59 14.09 -6.00
N ALA A 23 6.79 14.93 -5.35
CA ALA A 23 5.35 14.94 -5.56
C ALA A 23 5.03 15.31 -7.00
N THR A 24 4.27 14.45 -7.69
CA THR A 24 3.82 14.66 -9.07
C THR A 24 2.30 14.43 -9.09
N PRO A 25 1.48 15.38 -9.57
CA PRO A 25 0.04 15.23 -9.63
C PRO A 25 -0.39 13.93 -10.33
N GLY A 26 -1.31 13.19 -9.73
CA GLY A 26 -1.82 11.92 -10.25
C GLY A 26 -0.87 10.72 -10.15
N LEU A 27 0.36 10.88 -9.63
CA LEU A 27 1.31 9.78 -9.45
C LEU A 27 1.48 9.42 -7.97
N GLY A 28 1.14 8.18 -7.64
CA GLY A 28 1.39 7.57 -6.35
C GLY A 28 2.50 6.53 -6.41
N HIS A 29 2.97 6.14 -5.24
CA HIS A 29 3.87 5.01 -5.07
C HIS A 29 3.25 4.05 -4.06
N PHE A 30 3.22 2.77 -4.42
CA PHE A 30 2.63 1.68 -3.65
C PHE A 30 3.72 0.76 -3.14
N LEU A 31 3.55 0.31 -1.89
CA LEU A 31 4.46 -0.62 -1.25
C LEU A 31 3.65 -1.63 -0.44
N HIS A 32 4.00 -2.90 -0.61
CA HIS A 32 3.43 -4.04 0.08
C HIS A 32 4.56 -4.88 0.70
N THR A 33 4.21 -5.83 1.55
CA THR A 33 5.19 -6.61 2.32
C THR A 33 5.79 -7.79 1.55
N TYR A 34 5.07 -8.33 0.57
CA TYR A 34 5.39 -9.61 -0.09
C TYR A 34 5.25 -9.53 -1.61
N VAL A 35 6.21 -10.05 -2.37
CA VAL A 35 6.22 -9.96 -3.85
C VAL A 35 5.10 -10.79 -4.48
N CYS A 36 4.85 -11.99 -3.96
CA CYS A 36 3.81 -12.87 -4.43
C CYS A 36 3.42 -13.85 -3.33
N ASP A 37 2.40 -14.66 -3.59
CA ASP A 37 2.09 -15.82 -2.76
C ASP A 37 3.29 -16.78 -2.71
N GLY A 38 3.46 -17.48 -1.60
CA GLY A 38 4.57 -18.42 -1.43
C GLY A 38 4.22 -19.58 -0.51
N ASN A 39 4.78 -20.75 -0.82
CA ASN A 39 4.66 -21.97 -0.03
C ASN A 39 5.99 -22.77 -0.17
N PRO A 40 6.76 -23.02 0.92
CA PRO A 40 6.44 -22.80 2.33
C PRO A 40 6.75 -21.39 2.86
N VAL A 41 7.45 -20.56 2.09
CA VAL A 41 7.88 -19.21 2.51
C VAL A 41 7.32 -18.18 1.54
N ILE A 42 6.79 -17.09 2.09
CA ILE A 42 6.31 -15.94 1.32
C ILE A 42 7.48 -14.98 1.08
N PRO A 43 7.84 -14.68 -0.19
CA PRO A 43 8.97 -13.81 -0.49
C PRO A 43 8.68 -12.37 -0.08
N THR A 44 9.55 -11.79 0.76
CA THR A 44 9.47 -10.37 1.14
C THR A 44 9.70 -9.46 -0.06
N PHE A 45 9.12 -8.27 -0.04
CA PHE A 45 9.29 -7.21 -1.03
C PHE A 45 10.76 -6.99 -1.46
N GLN A 46 10.98 -6.86 -2.76
CA GLN A 46 12.27 -6.60 -3.39
C GLN A 46 12.12 -5.53 -4.48
N GLY A 47 13.14 -4.67 -4.62
CA GLY A 47 13.16 -3.63 -5.67
C GLY A 47 12.59 -2.28 -5.23
N GLU A 48 12.09 -1.53 -6.20
CA GLU A 48 11.52 -0.20 -6.05
C GLU A 48 9.99 -0.26 -5.85
N PRO A 49 9.40 0.61 -5.00
CA PRO A 49 7.97 0.83 -4.93
C PRO A 49 7.29 0.97 -6.29
N GLU A 50 6.11 0.38 -6.42
CA GLU A 50 5.36 0.38 -7.67
C GLU A 50 4.71 1.74 -7.91
N ARG A 51 4.71 2.20 -9.16
CA ARG A 51 4.01 3.44 -9.53
C ARG A 51 2.54 3.13 -9.77
N VAL A 52 1.67 3.94 -9.20
CA VAL A 52 0.22 3.85 -9.37
C VAL A 52 -0.35 5.17 -9.83
N SER A 53 -1.41 5.14 -10.63
CA SER A 53 -2.21 6.33 -10.90
C SER A 53 -3.06 6.62 -9.67
N ILE A 54 -3.13 7.88 -9.26
CA ILE A 54 -4.02 8.30 -8.18
C ILE A 54 -5.22 9.02 -8.80
N PRO A 55 -6.44 8.48 -8.64
CA PRO A 55 -7.64 9.12 -9.15
C PRO A 55 -8.00 10.36 -8.31
N ASP A 56 -8.76 11.27 -8.92
CA ASP A 56 -9.13 12.56 -8.32
C ASP A 56 -10.10 12.42 -7.14
N THR A 57 -10.86 11.32 -7.06
CA THR A 57 -11.85 11.10 -5.99
C THR A 57 -11.48 9.91 -5.12
N ALA A 58 -11.85 10.00 -3.84
CA ALA A 58 -11.60 8.96 -2.87
C ALA A 58 -12.43 7.69 -3.17
N GLU A 59 -13.66 7.84 -3.65
CA GLU A 59 -14.51 6.71 -4.04
C GLU A 59 -13.88 5.89 -5.16
N ALA A 60 -13.34 6.55 -6.20
CA ALA A 60 -12.69 5.87 -7.30
C ALA A 60 -11.46 5.07 -6.81
N MET A 61 -10.68 5.64 -5.89
CA MET A 61 -9.53 4.95 -5.29
C MET A 61 -9.97 3.73 -4.45
N VAL A 62 -11.04 3.88 -3.67
CA VAL A 62 -11.59 2.80 -2.84
C VAL A 62 -12.04 1.64 -3.71
N ASP A 63 -12.79 1.92 -4.77
CA ASP A 63 -13.30 0.91 -5.69
C ASP A 63 -12.15 0.20 -6.43
N GLU A 64 -11.20 0.97 -6.98
CA GLU A 64 -10.03 0.41 -7.69
C GLU A 64 -9.21 -0.51 -6.77
N LEU A 65 -8.87 -0.05 -5.56
CA LEU A 65 -8.13 -0.86 -4.61
C LEU A 65 -8.92 -2.10 -4.18
N TRP A 66 -10.19 -1.96 -3.82
CA TRP A 66 -11.00 -3.07 -3.31
C TRP A 66 -11.22 -4.19 -4.33
N GLN A 67 -11.33 -3.84 -5.61
CA GLN A 67 -11.45 -4.82 -6.70
C GLN A 67 -10.10 -5.43 -7.09
N ALA A 68 -8.97 -4.73 -6.86
CA ALA A 68 -7.64 -5.25 -7.15
C ALA A 68 -7.13 -6.25 -6.10
N LEU A 69 -7.70 -6.25 -4.88
CA LEU A 69 -7.32 -7.19 -3.82
C LEU A 69 -7.77 -8.62 -4.15
N ASN A 70 -6.96 -9.59 -3.75
CA ASN A 70 -7.29 -11.02 -3.88
C ASN A 70 -8.60 -11.35 -3.13
N GLU A 71 -9.59 -11.88 -3.84
CA GLU A 71 -10.93 -12.17 -3.29
C GLU A 71 -10.94 -13.08 -2.06
N ASP A 72 -10.06 -14.07 -2.02
CA ASP A 72 -9.98 -15.04 -0.93
C ASP A 72 -9.31 -14.44 0.31
N ASN A 73 -8.40 -13.47 0.11
CA ASN A 73 -7.57 -12.89 1.17
C ASN A 73 -7.93 -11.43 1.53
N LYS A 74 -8.86 -10.79 0.82
CA LYS A 74 -9.29 -9.41 1.13
C LYS A 74 -10.22 -9.37 2.34
N ILE A 75 -9.83 -8.63 3.37
CA ILE A 75 -10.54 -8.53 4.65
C ILE A 75 -11.08 -7.12 4.87
N SER A 76 -10.21 -6.12 4.86
CA SER A 76 -10.58 -4.74 5.08
C SER A 76 -9.71 -3.75 4.31
N LEU A 77 -10.25 -2.56 4.07
CA LEU A 77 -9.58 -1.47 3.36
C LEU A 77 -9.93 -0.14 4.05
N TYR A 78 -8.91 0.71 4.21
CA TYR A 78 -9.07 2.10 4.65
C TYR A 78 -8.45 3.02 3.62
N VAL A 79 -9.22 4.02 3.18
CA VAL A 79 -8.74 5.09 2.30
C VAL A 79 -9.12 6.43 2.91
N ARG A 80 -8.21 7.40 2.83
CA ARG A 80 -8.44 8.77 3.29
C ARG A 80 -7.88 9.76 2.28
N TYR A 81 -8.73 10.72 1.91
CA TYR A 81 -8.34 11.90 1.15
C TYR A 81 -8.37 13.12 2.08
N THR A 82 -7.52 14.09 1.78
CA THR A 82 -7.48 15.35 2.54
C THR A 82 -7.26 16.48 1.56
N ASP A 83 -8.22 17.40 1.51
CA ASP A 83 -8.08 18.63 0.76
C ASP A 83 -6.96 19.48 1.39
N LEU A 84 -5.99 19.92 0.60
CA LEU A 84 -4.83 20.64 1.12
C LEU A 84 -5.15 22.10 1.47
N GLU A 85 -6.14 22.70 0.81
CA GLU A 85 -6.59 24.07 1.01
C GLU A 85 -7.54 24.17 2.20
N THR A 86 -8.62 23.39 2.19
CA THR A 86 -9.68 23.45 3.22
C THR A 86 -9.36 22.59 4.45
N ARG A 87 -8.50 21.58 4.29
CA ARG A 87 -8.23 20.52 5.29
C ARG A 87 -9.40 19.58 5.55
N ASP A 88 -10.43 19.61 4.71
CA ASP A 88 -11.53 18.67 4.78
C ASP A 88 -11.02 17.24 4.53
N VAL A 89 -11.65 16.30 5.22
CA VAL A 89 -11.27 14.90 5.19
C VAL A 89 -12.44 14.07 4.70
N GLU A 90 -12.15 13.25 3.72
CA GLU A 90 -13.03 12.20 3.24
C GLU A 90 -12.37 10.85 3.53
N GLN A 91 -13.14 9.89 4.05
CA GLN A 91 -12.58 8.59 4.42
C GLN A 91 -13.58 7.46 4.26
N PHE A 92 -13.07 6.30 3.90
CA PHE A 92 -13.82 5.07 3.69
C PHE A 92 -13.17 3.94 4.47
N ILE A 93 -13.99 3.17 5.19
CA ILE A 93 -13.60 1.91 5.84
C ILE A 93 -14.53 0.84 5.29
N ILE A 94 -13.96 -0.18 4.67
CA ILE A 94 -14.69 -1.37 4.19
C ILE A 94 -14.16 -2.58 4.95
N ASN A 95 -15.06 -3.44 5.40
CA ASN A 95 -14.75 -4.73 6.00
C ASN A 95 -15.66 -5.79 5.37
N LYS A 96 -15.08 -6.87 4.84
CA LYS A 96 -15.82 -7.97 4.19
C LYS A 96 -16.77 -8.71 5.17
N HIS A 97 -16.55 -8.56 6.48
CA HIS A 97 -17.26 -9.31 7.52
C HIS A 97 -18.28 -8.48 8.32
N GLU A 98 -18.53 -7.24 7.92
CA GLU A 98 -19.57 -6.37 8.47
C GLU A 98 -20.79 -6.33 7.54
#